data_AF-A0A3N9V0E8-F1
#
_entry.id   AF-A0A3N9V0E8-F1
#
_cell.length_a   1.000
_cell.length_b   1.000
_cell.length_c   1.000
_cell.angle_alpha   90.00
_cell.angle_beta   90.00
_cell.angle_gamma   90.00
#
_symmetry.space_group_name_H-M   'P 1'
#
loop_
_entity.id
_entity.type
_entity.pdbx_description
1 polymer ?
#
loop_
_entity_poly.entity_id
_entity_poly.type
_entity_poly.pdbx_seq_one_letter_code
_entity_poly.pdbx_strand_id
1 'polypeptide(L)' 'MITSIDANGRVQLPLTIRYWLDLCPGDKIAVDHLGDGTIILKKIEGCEHMIEAASSGVNMSEIAHG' A
#
# COMPACT_ATOMS: atom_id res chain seq x y z
N MET A 1 21.35 -12.57 -7.59
CA MET A 1 20.40 -13.66 -7.24
C MET A 1 19.15 -13.46 -8.07
N ILE A 2 18.74 -14.44 -8.87
CA ILE A 2 17.54 -14.37 -9.71
C ILE A 2 16.59 -15.45 -9.20
N THR A 3 15.33 -15.08 -8.93
CA THR A 3 14.28 -16.01 -8.49
C THR A 3 13.32 -16.27 -9.64
N SER A 4 12.84 -17.50 -9.80
CA SER A 4 11.87 -17.86 -10.82
C SER A 4 10.44 -17.57 -10.39
N ILE A 5 9.56 -17.39 -11.37
CA ILE A 5 8.11 -17.34 -11.19
C ILE A 5 7.56 -18.77 -11.30
N ASP A 6 6.69 -19.18 -10.38
CA ASP A 6 6.04 -20.49 -10.47
C ASP A 6 4.87 -20.50 -11.47
N ALA A 7 4.24 -21.67 -11.69
CA ALA A 7 3.13 -21.82 -12.63
C ALA A 7 1.88 -20.96 -12.27
N ASN A 8 1.80 -20.43 -11.06
CA ASN A 8 0.71 -19.59 -10.57
C ASN A 8 1.08 -18.09 -10.57
N GLY A 9 2.23 -17.71 -11.15
CA GLY A 9 2.66 -16.32 -11.15
C GLY A 9 3.28 -15.85 -9.83
N ARG A 10 3.64 -16.75 -8.91
CA ARG A 10 4.21 -16.38 -7.60
C ARG A 10 5.72 -16.30 -7.66
N VAL A 11 6.28 -15.31 -6.99
CA VAL A 11 7.72 -15.16 -6.78
C VAL A 11 8.05 -15.44 -5.32
N GLN A 12 8.97 -16.38 -5.08
CA GLN A 12 9.48 -16.61 -3.74
C GLN A 12 10.55 -15.58 -3.41
N LEU A 13 10.24 -14.68 -2.47
CA LEU A 13 11.23 -13.70 -2.00
C LEU A 13 12.40 -14.40 -1.29
N PRO A 14 13.65 -14.08 -1.66
CA PRO A 14 14.83 -14.50 -0.92
C PRO A 14 14.72 -14.23 0.57
N LEU A 15 15.27 -15.13 1.39
CA LEU A 15 15.21 -15.02 2.85
C LEU A 15 15.76 -13.67 3.35
N THR A 16 16.85 -13.18 2.75
CA THR A 16 17.46 -11.89 3.11
C THR A 16 16.49 -10.72 2.93
N ILE A 17 15.71 -10.69 1.84
CA ILE A 17 14.72 -9.62 1.59
C ILE A 17 13.59 -9.70 2.63
N ARG A 18 13.14 -10.92 2.95
CA ARG A 18 12.12 -11.12 3.99
C ARG A 18 12.59 -10.61 5.36
N TYR A 19 13.85 -10.85 5.73
CA TYR A 19 14.39 -10.32 6.98
C TYR A 19 14.55 -8.80 6.98
N TRP A 20 15.07 -8.21 5.90
CA TRP A 20 15.27 -6.76 5.83
C TRP A 20 13.97 -5.98 5.83
N LEU A 21 12.91 -6.53 5.26
CA LEU A 21 11.58 -5.93 5.27
C LEU A 21 10.73 -6.40 6.46
N ASP A 22 11.25 -7.28 7.32
CA ASP A 22 10.50 -7.89 8.43
C ASP A 22 9.15 -8.48 7.97
N LEU A 23 9.19 -9.31 6.92
CA LEU A 23 8.00 -9.92 6.32
C LEU A 23 7.67 -11.26 6.95
N CYS A 24 6.48 -11.37 7.53
CA CYS A 24 5.92 -12.58 8.08
C CYS A 24 4.83 -13.18 7.16
N PRO A 25 4.56 -14.49 7.25
CA PRO A 25 3.42 -15.09 6.56
C PRO A 25 2.11 -14.39 6.96
N GLY A 26 1.35 -13.94 5.97
CA GLY A 26 0.10 -13.20 6.17
C GLY A 26 0.22 -11.68 6.04
N ASP A 27 1.44 -11.15 6.00
CA ASP A 27 1.67 -9.72 5.76
C ASP A 27 1.16 -9.31 4.39
N LYS A 28 0.54 -8.12 4.34
CA LYS A 28 0.07 -7.51 3.10
C LYS A 28 1.17 -6.66 2.49
N ILE A 29 1.36 -6.82 1.19
CA ILE A 29 2.35 -6.08 0.40
C ILE A 29 1.59 -5.40 -0.74
N ALA A 30 1.84 -4.11 -0.94
CA ALA A 30 1.34 -3.39 -2.10
C ALA A 30 2.20 -3.73 -3.32
N VAL A 31 1.55 -3.89 -4.47
CA VAL A 31 2.17 -4.17 -5.76
C VAL A 31 1.92 -3.00 -6.69
N ASP A 32 2.99 -2.42 -7.24
CA ASP A 32 2.93 -1.28 -8.16
C ASP A 32 3.84 -1.54 -9.37
N HIS A 33 3.74 -0.72 -10.42
CA HIS A 33 4.52 -0.80 -11.65
C HIS A 33 5.15 0.54 -12.03
N LEU A 34 6.41 0.52 -12.48
CA LEU A 34 7.10 1.72 -12.98
C LEU A 34 6.96 1.93 -14.50
N GLY A 35 6.34 0.99 -15.21
CA GLY A 35 6.05 1.09 -16.65
C GLY A 35 7.16 0.59 -17.58
N ASP A 36 8.36 0.30 -17.07
CA ASP A 36 9.50 -0.28 -17.80
C ASP A 36 9.58 -1.83 -17.65
N GLY A 37 8.51 -2.44 -17.15
CA GLY A 37 8.47 -3.86 -16.78
C GLY A 37 8.93 -4.12 -15.33
N THR A 38 9.34 -3.09 -14.59
CA THR A 38 9.66 -3.21 -13.16
C THR A 38 8.39 -3.23 -12.32
N ILE A 39 8.32 -4.22 -11.43
CA ILE A 39 7.31 -4.34 -10.38
C ILE A 39 7.93 -3.90 -9.06
N ILE A 40 7.23 -3.03 -8.32
CA ILE A 40 7.62 -2.57 -6.99
C ILE A 40 6.76 -3.29 -5.95
N LEU A 41 7.42 -3.83 -4.92
CA LEU A 41 6.79 -4.42 -3.75
C LEU A 41 7.04 -3.50 -2.55
N LYS A 42 5.98 -3.05 -1.88
CA LYS A 42 6.06 -2.17 -0.71
C LYS A 42 5.34 -2.79 0.48
N LYS A 43 6.03 -2.97 1.60
CA LYS A 43 5.40 -3.39 2.86
C LYS A 43 4.36 -2.35 3.26
N ILE A 44 3.15 -2.81 3.56
CA ILE A 44 2.09 -1.96 4.08
C ILE A 44 2.23 -2.00 5.59
N GLU A 45 2.65 -0.90 6.19
CA GLU A 45 2.52 -0.73 7.64
C GLU A 45 1.04 -0.50 7.95
N GLY A 46 0.50 -1.17 8.96
CA GLY A 46 -0.89 -1.00 9.35
C GLY A 46 -1.14 0.48 9.69
N CYS A 47 -1.98 1.15 8.90
CA CYS A 47 -2.52 2.44 9.29
C CYS A 47 -3.48 2.25 10.47
N GLU A 48 -2.98 2.33 11.70
CA GLU A 48 -3.79 2.83 12.82
C GLU A 48 -3.78 4.38 12.87
N HIS A 49 -3.25 5.08 11.86
CA HIS A 49 -3.35 6.53 11.76
C HIS A 49 -3.48 7.02 10.32
N MET A 50 -4.71 7.14 9.83
CA MET A 50 -5.14 8.27 9.02
C MET A 50 -6.59 8.61 9.38
N ILE A 51 -6.74 9.65 10.20
CA ILE A 51 -7.91 10.52 10.23
C ILE A 51 -7.95 11.20 8.87
N GLU A 52 -9.01 11.00 8.08
CA GLU A 52 -9.27 11.86 6.92
C GLU A 52 -10.45 12.76 7.24
N ALA A 53 -10.10 13.97 7.68
CA ALA A 53 -10.99 15.11 7.76
C ALA A 53 -11.30 15.60 6.34
N ALA A 54 -12.44 15.19 5.78
CA ALA A 54 -13.12 15.92 4.70
C ALA A 54 -14.57 15.44 4.51
N SER A 55 -15.44 15.75 5.48
CA SER A 55 -16.84 16.09 5.19
C SER A 55 -17.46 16.86 6.36
N SER A 56 -16.81 17.96 6.75
CA SER A 56 -17.48 19.05 7.45
C SER A 56 -18.06 19.97 6.38
N GLY A 57 -19.14 19.54 5.74
CA GLY A 57 -19.97 20.41 4.92
C GLY A 57 -20.72 21.40 5.82
N VAL A 58 -20.05 22.46 6.28
CA VAL A 58 -20.74 23.64 6.80
C VAL A 58 -21.30 24.36 5.58
N ASN A 59 -22.59 24.14 5.30
CA ASN A 59 -23.33 24.99 4.38
C ASN A 59 -23.43 26.39 5.02
N MET A 60 -22.54 27.29 4.63
CA MET A 60 -22.77 28.73 4.75
C MET A 60 -23.81 29.14 3.70
N SER A 61 -25.06 28.75 3.87
CA SER A 61 -26.17 29.44 3.20
C SER A 61 -26.53 30.64 4.08
N GLU A 62 -26.05 31.80 3.63
CA GLU A 62 -26.48 33.17 3.95
C GLU A 62 -27.54 33.31 5.05
N ILE A 63 -27.09 33.95 6.14
CA ILE A 63 -27.94 34.64 7.10
C ILE A 63 -28.58 35.82 6.35
N ALA A 64 -29.72 35.57 5.68
CA ALA A 64 -30.52 36.62 5.10
C ALA A 64 -31.35 37.30 6.20
N HIS A 65 -30.84 38.44 6.66
CA HIS A 65 -31.56 39.67 7.02
C HIS A 65 -32.85 39.59 7.86
N GLY A 66 -32.79 40.25 9.03
CA GLY A 66 -33.76 41.28 9.46
C GLY A 66 -35.14 40.83 9.91
#